data_AF-A0A9W4HI73-F1
#
_entry.id   AF-A0A9W4HI73-F1
#
_cell.length_a   1.000
_cell.length_b   1.000
_cell.length_c   1.000
_cell.angle_alpha   90.00
_cell.angle_beta   90.00
_cell.angle_gamma   90.00
#
_symmetry.space_group_name_H-M   'P 1'
#
loop_
_entity.id
_entity.type
_entity.pdbx_description
1 polymer ?
#
loop_
_entity_poly.entity_id
_entity_poly.type
_entity_poly.pdbx_seq_one_letter_code
_entity_poly.pdbx_strand_id
1 'polypeptide(L)'
;MFIRDPTSEIGHPALALSVSKMNSPTMCRDRAFSALIRNEILFPLGLVLVELSLCQPLELLRSAEDSDQNEATANLKTAARLLKYVNLESGLEYGDVVEQCLFGSWNAGSTLEDETMQDEIYQRIVAPLAENLNSFVSRSQRY
;
A
#
# COMPACT_ATOMS: atom_id res chain seq x y z
N MET A 1 -50.87 8.98 0.64
CA MET A 1 -50.20 8.49 1.86
C MET A 1 -49.06 7.60 1.39
N PHE A 2 -47.84 8.09 1.65
CA PHE A 2 -46.49 7.48 1.67
C PHE A 2 -46.24 6.10 1.04
N ILE A 3 -45.12 5.77 0.39
CA ILE A 3 -44.03 6.39 -0.38
C ILE A 3 -43.21 5.15 -0.83
N ARG A 4 -42.57 5.21 -2.00
CA ARG A 4 -41.64 4.19 -2.52
C ARG A 4 -40.61 3.75 -1.47
N ASP A 5 -40.28 2.46 -1.44
CA ASP A 5 -39.02 1.96 -0.87
C ASP A 5 -37.95 1.95 -1.97
N PRO A 6 -36.94 2.84 -1.88
CA PRO A 6 -35.66 2.64 -2.54
C PRO A 6 -34.61 2.26 -1.51
N THR A 7 -33.79 1.26 -1.85
CA THR A 7 -32.33 1.15 -1.64
C THR A 7 -31.92 -0.29 -1.36
N SER A 8 -31.64 -1.01 -2.44
CA SER A 8 -30.58 -2.02 -2.44
C SER A 8 -29.25 -1.30 -2.17
N GLU A 9 -28.81 -1.30 -0.92
CA GLU A 9 -27.44 -0.96 -0.56
C GLU A 9 -26.58 -2.21 -0.78
N ILE A 10 -25.99 -2.28 -1.97
CA ILE A 10 -24.90 -3.21 -2.27
C ILE A 10 -23.71 -2.74 -1.44
N GLY A 11 -23.49 -3.39 -0.30
CA GLY A 11 -22.33 -3.16 0.55
C GLY A 11 -21.06 -3.66 -0.14
N HIS A 12 -20.44 -2.79 -0.94
CA HIS A 12 -19.08 -3.00 -1.42
C HIS A 12 -18.10 -2.80 -0.24
N PRO A 13 -17.24 -3.77 0.08
CA PRO A 13 -16.35 -3.71 1.26
C PRO A 13 -15.16 -2.75 1.10
N ALA A 14 -15.04 -2.04 -0.03
CA ALA A 14 -13.83 -1.29 -0.37
C ALA A 14 -13.79 0.18 0.08
N LEU A 15 -14.84 0.72 0.75
CA LEU A 15 -14.92 2.16 1.05
C LEU A 15 -15.23 2.54 2.50
N ALA A 16 -14.95 1.68 3.47
CA ALA A 16 -15.16 2.00 4.89
C ALA A 16 -13.86 2.31 5.65
N LEU A 17 -13.06 3.28 5.18
CA LEU A 17 -12.01 3.86 6.02
C LEU A 17 -12.65 4.84 7.01
N SER A 18 -13.23 4.31 8.10
CA SER A 18 -13.77 5.13 9.19
C SER A 18 -12.63 5.75 9.98
N VAL A 19 -12.29 7.00 9.70
CA VAL A 19 -11.39 7.81 10.55
C VAL A 19 -12.10 8.07 11.87
N SER A 20 -11.92 7.15 12.82
CA SER A 20 -12.43 7.29 14.19
C SER A 20 -11.28 7.59 15.14
N LYS A 21 -11.20 8.87 15.53
CA LYS A 21 -10.60 9.39 16.78
C LYS A 21 -9.28 8.75 17.25
N MET A 22 -8.20 9.37 16.79
CA MET A 22 -6.92 9.42 17.50
C MET A 22 -7.16 9.99 18.91
N ASN A 23 -7.08 9.15 19.97
CA ASN A 23 -6.71 9.51 21.35
C ASN A 23 -6.79 8.28 22.28
N SER A 24 -5.69 7.54 22.40
CA SER A 24 -5.19 6.94 23.66
C SER A 24 -3.93 6.10 23.39
N PRO A 25 -2.87 6.20 24.21
CA PRO A 25 -1.66 5.41 24.03
C PRO A 25 -1.87 4.03 24.68
N THR A 26 -2.27 3.05 23.87
CA THR A 26 -2.14 1.62 24.23
C THR A 26 -1.27 0.94 23.19
N MET A 27 0.02 1.30 23.21
CA MET A 27 1.03 0.65 22.38
C MET A 27 1.58 -0.58 23.12
N CYS A 28 0.81 -1.67 23.13
CA CYS A 28 1.45 -2.97 22.93
C CYS A 28 1.68 -3.09 21.43
N ARG A 29 2.54 -2.22 20.88
CA ARG A 29 3.06 -2.37 19.53
C ARG A 29 3.84 -3.67 19.59
N ASP A 30 3.36 -4.71 18.91
CA ASP A 30 4.07 -5.98 18.84
C ASP A 30 5.51 -5.67 18.47
N ARG A 31 6.45 -5.97 19.37
CA ARG A 31 7.88 -5.63 19.21
C ARG A 31 8.45 -6.19 17.90
N ALA A 32 7.81 -7.22 17.36
CA ALA A 32 8.12 -7.84 16.08
C ALA A 32 7.70 -6.97 14.86
N PHE A 33 6.62 -6.18 14.97
CA PHE A 33 6.21 -5.21 13.93
C PHE A 33 7.31 -4.14 13.74
N SER A 34 7.90 -3.65 14.83
CA SER A 34 8.91 -2.58 14.78
C SER A 34 10.30 -2.98 14.27
N ALA A 35 10.65 -4.27 14.30
CA ALA A 35 11.99 -4.72 13.90
C ALA A 35 12.12 -4.95 12.38
N LEU A 36 11.02 -5.26 11.71
CA LEU A 36 10.97 -5.54 10.28
C LEU A 36 10.50 -4.34 9.47
N ILE A 37 9.61 -3.53 10.04
CA ILE A 37 9.07 -2.34 9.39
C ILE A 37 10.05 -1.19 9.61
N ARG A 38 10.91 -0.97 8.61
CA ARG A 38 11.87 0.14 8.59
C ARG A 38 11.18 1.50 8.56
N ASN A 39 9.96 1.56 8.03
CA ASN A 39 9.15 2.77 7.96
C ASN A 39 7.67 2.41 8.07
N GLU A 40 7.00 2.89 9.13
CA GLU A 40 5.61 2.52 9.47
C GLU A 40 4.57 3.06 8.49
N ILE A 41 4.97 3.94 7.58
CA ILE A 41 4.09 4.62 6.63
C ILE A 41 4.28 4.02 5.24
N LEU A 42 5.53 3.83 4.84
CA LEU A 42 5.86 3.33 3.51
C LEU A 42 5.66 1.83 3.38
N PHE A 43 5.86 1.06 4.45
CA PHE A 43 5.62 -0.38 4.39
C PHE A 43 4.14 -0.72 4.12
N PRO A 44 3.15 -0.19 4.87
CA PRO A 44 1.74 -0.41 4.53
C PRO A 44 1.38 0.12 3.14
N LEU A 45 1.95 1.26 2.72
CA LEU A 45 1.75 1.77 1.37
C LEU A 45 2.22 0.77 0.31
N GLY A 46 3.39 0.16 0.49
CA GLY A 46 3.91 -0.88 -0.40
C GLY A 46 2.96 -2.07 -0.53
N LEU A 47 2.37 -2.53 0.57
CA LEU A 47 1.37 -3.61 0.54
C LEU A 47 0.14 -3.22 -0.26
N VAL A 48 -0.43 -2.02 0.00
CA VAL A 48 -1.61 -1.53 -0.72
C VAL A 48 -1.34 -1.37 -2.22
N LEU A 49 -0.15 -0.93 -2.61
CA LEU A 49 0.21 -0.82 -4.03
C LEU A 49 0.26 -2.20 -4.72
N VAL A 50 0.68 -3.27 -4.02
CA VAL A 50 0.57 -4.63 -4.54
C VAL A 50 -0.89 -5.02 -4.75
N GLU A 51 -1.75 -4.77 -3.76
CA GLU A 51 -3.18 -5.10 -3.84
C GLU A 51 -3.88 -4.35 -4.98
N LEU A 52 -3.56 -3.07 -5.16
CA LEU A 52 -4.09 -2.24 -6.24
C LEU A 52 -3.63 -2.74 -7.62
N SER A 53 -2.36 -3.12 -7.74
CA SER A 53 -1.81 -3.66 -8.99
C SER A 53 -2.48 -4.97 -9.40
N LEU A 54 -2.76 -5.85 -8.43
CA LEU A 54 -3.31 -7.19 -8.67
C LEU A 54 -4.83 -7.27 -8.49
N CYS A 55 -5.48 -6.16 -8.12
CA CYS A 55 -6.92 -6.05 -7.84
C CYS A 55 -7.45 -7.11 -6.86
N GLN A 56 -6.63 -7.53 -5.91
CA GLN A 56 -6.96 -8.55 -4.91
C GLN A 56 -6.30 -8.21 -3.57
N PRO A 57 -7.00 -8.45 -2.45
CA PRO A 57 -6.41 -8.27 -1.13
C PRO A 57 -5.29 -9.29 -0.90
N LEU A 58 -4.26 -8.89 -0.15
CA LEU A 58 -3.03 -9.66 0.02
C LEU A 58 -3.29 -11.02 0.68
N GLU A 59 -4.30 -11.12 1.54
CA GLU A 59 -4.71 -12.36 2.22
C GLU A 59 -5.17 -13.44 1.23
N LEU A 60 -5.83 -13.05 0.13
CA LEU A 60 -6.26 -13.99 -0.91
C LEU A 60 -5.11 -14.41 -1.83
N LEU A 61 -4.08 -13.59 -1.91
CA LEU A 61 -2.88 -13.84 -2.71
C LEU A 61 -1.80 -14.63 -1.94
N ARG A 62 -1.99 -14.81 -0.62
CA ARG A 62 -1.06 -15.50 0.27
C ARG A 62 -0.98 -17.00 -0.05
N SER A 63 0.25 -17.50 -0.18
CA SER A 63 0.52 -18.93 -0.35
C SER A 63 0.98 -19.56 0.96
N ALA A 64 0.95 -20.89 1.04
CA ALA A 64 1.39 -21.62 2.24
C ALA A 64 2.88 -21.33 2.54
N GLU A 65 3.69 -21.12 1.50
CA GLU A 65 5.11 -20.81 1.58
C GLU A 65 5.40 -19.43 2.21
N ASP A 66 4.45 -18.49 2.14
CA ASP A 66 4.59 -17.16 2.73
C ASP A 66 4.20 -17.12 4.21
N SER A 67 3.58 -18.20 4.72
CA SER A 67 3.06 -18.24 6.08
C SER A 67 4.15 -18.01 7.12
N ASP A 68 3.83 -17.18 8.10
CA ASP A 68 4.72 -16.85 9.20
C ASP A 68 3.87 -16.61 10.47
N GLN A 69 4.47 -16.81 11.65
CA GLN A 69 3.80 -16.48 12.91
C GLN A 69 3.61 -14.97 13.06
N ASN A 70 4.50 -14.19 12.44
CA ASN A 70 4.38 -12.74 12.41
C ASN A 70 3.67 -12.27 11.12
N GLU A 71 2.53 -11.63 11.29
CA GLU A 71 1.67 -11.20 10.17
C GLU A 71 2.39 -10.21 9.23
N ALA A 72 3.19 -9.27 9.76
CA ALA A 72 3.97 -8.35 8.93
C ALA A 72 5.03 -9.09 8.09
N THR A 73 5.61 -10.16 8.63
CA THR A 73 6.56 -11.02 7.90
C THR A 73 5.84 -11.81 6.80
N ALA A 74 4.68 -12.37 7.11
CA ALA A 74 3.86 -13.09 6.13
C ALA A 74 3.43 -12.16 4.98
N ASN A 75 3.01 -10.92 5.31
CA ASN A 75 2.67 -9.89 4.33
C ASN A 75 3.88 -9.50 3.47
N LEU A 76 5.04 -9.27 4.08
CA LEU A 76 6.25 -8.94 3.33
C LEU A 76 6.68 -10.08 2.40
N LYS A 77 6.66 -11.33 2.87
CA LYS A 77 6.95 -12.51 2.04
C LYS A 77 6.00 -12.61 0.84
N THR A 78 4.70 -12.46 1.11
CA THR A 78 3.65 -12.46 0.08
C THR A 78 3.90 -11.37 -0.96
N ALA A 79 4.05 -10.11 -0.52
CA ALA A 79 4.31 -8.97 -1.39
C ALA A 79 5.60 -9.14 -2.20
N ALA A 80 6.68 -9.60 -1.58
CA ALA A 80 7.97 -9.84 -2.23
C ALA A 80 7.85 -10.87 -3.36
N ARG A 81 7.17 -11.99 -3.12
CA ARG A 81 6.91 -13.02 -4.13
C ARG A 81 6.08 -12.49 -5.30
N LEU A 82 5.19 -11.53 -5.01
CA LEU A 82 4.25 -10.97 -5.98
C LEU A 82 4.83 -9.83 -6.83
N LEU A 83 5.98 -9.24 -6.47
CA LEU A 83 6.60 -8.14 -7.22
C LEU A 83 6.75 -8.42 -8.73
N LYS A 84 7.06 -9.67 -9.10
CA LYS A 84 7.15 -10.04 -10.52
C LYS A 84 5.82 -9.91 -11.28
N TYR A 85 4.70 -10.13 -10.61
CA TYR A 85 3.37 -9.96 -11.20
C TYR A 85 2.96 -8.49 -11.19
N VAL A 86 3.32 -7.73 -10.16
CA VAL A 86 3.15 -6.27 -10.13
C VAL A 86 3.87 -5.61 -11.32
N ASN A 87 5.11 -6.03 -11.59
CA ASN A 87 5.87 -5.58 -12.76
C ASN A 87 5.17 -5.89 -14.09
N LEU A 88 4.50 -7.05 -14.18
CA LEU A 88 3.80 -7.48 -15.37
C LEU A 88 2.50 -6.68 -15.59
N GLU A 89 1.72 -6.47 -14.52
CA GLU A 89 0.41 -5.82 -14.60
C GLU A 89 0.51 -4.29 -14.65
N SER A 90 1.45 -3.69 -13.91
CA SER A 90 1.53 -2.24 -13.71
C SER A 90 2.83 -1.60 -14.21
N GLY A 91 3.75 -2.39 -14.75
CA GLY A 91 5.02 -1.94 -15.31
C GLY A 91 6.14 -1.79 -14.27
N LEU A 92 7.38 -1.78 -14.78
CA LEU A 92 8.60 -1.75 -13.96
C LEU A 92 8.67 -0.51 -13.06
N GLU A 93 8.31 0.67 -13.59
CA GLU A 93 8.36 1.92 -12.82
C GLU A 93 7.44 1.89 -11.60
N TYR A 94 6.28 1.23 -11.71
CA TYR A 94 5.38 1.02 -10.58
C TYR A 94 6.00 0.04 -9.58
N GLY A 95 6.52 -1.09 -10.06
CA GLY A 95 7.11 -2.11 -9.20
C GLY A 95 8.36 -1.64 -8.46
N ASP A 96 9.18 -0.79 -9.09
CA ASP A 96 10.34 -0.16 -8.44
C ASP A 96 9.92 0.70 -7.24
N VAL A 97 8.79 1.42 -7.35
CA VAL A 97 8.21 2.17 -6.23
C VAL A 97 7.73 1.24 -5.13
N VAL A 98 7.05 0.14 -5.49
CA VAL A 98 6.60 -0.87 -4.52
C VAL A 98 7.79 -1.48 -3.77
N GLU A 99 8.86 -1.84 -4.48
CA GLU A 99 10.08 -2.38 -3.88
C GLU A 99 10.71 -1.37 -2.91
N GLN A 100 10.77 -0.09 -3.28
CA GLN A 100 11.27 0.96 -2.40
C GLN A 100 10.42 1.16 -1.15
N CYS A 101 9.09 1.07 -1.26
CA CYS A 101 8.19 1.11 -0.11
C CYS A 101 8.42 -0.07 0.86
N LEU A 102 8.66 -1.27 0.34
CA LEU A 102 8.80 -2.50 1.14
C LEU A 102 10.20 -2.67 1.75
N PHE A 103 11.25 -2.35 1.00
CA PHE A 103 12.64 -2.68 1.35
C PHE A 103 13.56 -1.47 1.47
N GLY A 104 13.11 -0.31 1.00
CA GLY A 104 13.91 0.91 0.92
C GLY A 104 14.52 1.29 2.26
N SER A 105 15.75 1.81 2.18
CA SER A 105 16.34 2.56 3.27
C SER A 105 15.87 4.01 3.13
N TRP A 106 15.25 4.52 4.19
CA TRP A 106 14.77 5.89 4.30
C TRP A 106 15.58 6.57 5.38
N ASN A 107 15.98 7.82 5.16
CA ASN A 107 16.62 8.56 6.23
C ASN A 107 15.64 8.65 7.40
N ALA A 108 16.13 8.32 8.59
CA ALA A 108 15.34 8.28 9.81
C ALA A 108 15.03 9.70 10.31
N GLY A 109 14.32 10.48 9.51
CA GLY A 109 13.40 11.49 10.03
C GLY A 109 12.29 10.73 10.76
N SER A 110 11.98 11.13 11.99
CA SER A 110 11.09 10.36 12.86
C SER A 110 9.61 10.46 12.47
N THR A 111 9.24 11.42 11.62
CA THR A 111 7.85 11.74 11.28
C THR A 111 7.73 12.33 9.88
N LEU A 112 6.52 12.26 9.30
CA LEU A 112 6.18 12.98 8.07
C LEU A 112 6.25 14.50 8.19
N GLU A 113 6.55 15.07 9.36
CA GLU A 113 6.71 16.52 9.52
C GLU A 113 8.11 17.00 9.13
N ASP A 114 9.05 16.07 8.95
CA ASP A 114 10.40 16.36 8.47
C ASP A 114 10.37 16.64 6.96
N GLU A 115 10.67 17.88 6.58
CA GLU A 115 10.72 18.32 5.18
C GLU A 115 11.68 17.48 4.34
N THR A 116 12.80 17.03 4.91
CA THR A 116 13.76 16.15 4.21
C THR A 116 13.13 14.80 3.89
N MET A 117 12.36 14.25 4.84
CA MET A 117 11.64 12.99 4.64
C MET A 117 10.51 13.16 3.62
N GLN A 118 9.76 14.27 3.67
CA GLN A 118 8.72 14.57 2.71
C GLN A 118 9.27 14.70 1.29
N ASP A 119 10.36 15.44 1.12
CA ASP A 119 11.03 15.61 -0.18
C ASP A 119 11.54 14.26 -0.70
N GLU A 120 12.17 13.45 0.16
CA GLU A 120 12.64 12.11 -0.23
C GLU A 120 11.47 11.22 -0.68
N ILE A 121 10.36 11.18 0.07
CA ILE A 121 9.15 10.42 -0.29
C ILE A 121 8.55 10.95 -1.60
N TYR A 122 8.48 12.28 -1.76
CA TYR A 122 7.93 12.87 -2.96
C TYR A 122 8.74 12.45 -4.19
N GLN A 123 10.06 12.59 -4.14
CA GLN A 123 10.94 12.28 -5.26
C GLN A 123 10.98 10.78 -5.59
N ARG A 124 10.96 9.92 -4.58
CA ARG A 124 11.17 8.47 -4.77
C ARG A 124 9.88 7.69 -4.98
N ILE A 125 8.74 8.18 -4.46
CA ILE A 125 7.46 7.48 -4.46
C ILE A 125 6.41 8.25 -5.25
N VAL A 126 6.13 9.49 -4.88
CA VAL A 126 4.96 10.22 -5.41
C VAL A 126 5.17 10.64 -6.86
N ALA A 127 6.30 11.28 -7.17
CA ALA A 127 6.59 11.76 -8.52
C ALA A 127 6.64 10.61 -9.55
N PRO A 128 7.34 9.47 -9.29
CA PRO A 128 7.34 8.35 -10.23
C PRO A 128 5.95 7.75 -10.46
N LEU A 129 5.12 7.61 -9.42
CA LEU A 129 3.75 7.12 -9.58
C LEU A 129 2.89 8.08 -10.41
N ALA A 130 3.03 9.39 -10.20
CA ALA A 130 2.30 10.41 -10.95
C ALA A 130 2.74 10.46 -12.43
N GLU A 131 4.04 10.35 -12.70
CA GLU A 131 4.58 10.27 -14.05
C GLU A 131 4.10 9.01 -14.78
N ASN A 132 4.14 7.86 -14.10
CA ASN A 132 3.66 6.60 -14.66
C ASN A 132 2.17 6.71 -15.04
N LEU A 133 1.33 7.26 -14.15
CA LEU A 133 -0.09 7.51 -14.43
C LEU A 133 -0.29 8.43 -15.65
N ASN A 134 0.46 9.54 -15.73
CA ASN A 134 0.39 10.46 -16.86
C ASN A 134 0.79 9.79 -18.18
N SER A 135 1.77 8.88 -18.13
CA SER A 135 2.20 8.10 -19.29
C SER A 135 1.07 7.20 -19.83
N PHE A 136 0.29 6.57 -18.95
CA PHE A 136 -0.86 5.75 -19.31
C PHE A 136 -1.98 6.60 -19.91
N VAL A 137 -2.34 7.71 -19.28
CA VAL A 137 -3.40 8.63 -19.78
C VAL A 137 -3.03 9.20 -21.15
N SER A 138 -1.77 9.57 -21.34
CA SER A 138 -1.29 10.10 -22.62
C SER A 138 -1.31 9.05 -23.74
N ARG A 139 -1.11 7.77 -23.40
CA ARG A 139 -1.20 6.65 -24.36
C ARG A 139 -2.64 6.29 -24.69
N SER A 140 -3.56 6.37 -23.73
CA SER A 140 -4.99 6.07 -23.96
C SER A 140 -5.70 7.11 -24.83
N GLN A 141 -5.24 8.36 -24.85
CA GLN A 141 -5.81 9.43 -25.68
C GLN A 141 -5.36 9.40 -27.16
N ARG A 142 -4.46 8.48 -27.52
CA ARG A 142 -3.93 8.34 -28.89
C ARG A 142 -4.64 7.26 -29.72
N TYR A 143 -5.69 6.65 -29.17
CA TYR A 143 -6.60 5.73 -29.85
C TYR A 143 -8.00 6.33 -29.89
#